data_AF-A0A524EIC4-F1
#
_entry.id   AF-A0A524EIC4-F1
#
_cell.length_a   1.000
_cell.length_b   1.000
_cell.length_c   1.000
_cell.angle_alpha   90.00
_cell.angle_beta   90.00
_cell.angle_gamma   90.00
#
_symmetry.space_group_name_H-M   'P 1'
#
loop_
_entity.id
_entity.type
_entity.pdbx_description
1 polymer ?
#
loop_
_entity_poly.entity_id
_entity_poly.type
_entity_poly.pdbx_seq_one_letter_code
_entity_poly.pdbx_strand_id
1 'polypeptide(L)'
;MIYYRSINREKKILAFALFELSSNYQIEKTLQNFVKRGLILFYSIEINIVYPEKIVYLFCISDNNKSEIFKNFNLISYNLNQITPSINFFKNEKLEKEFLKILSLDKKKNSLINNATGSIRVKDDSKIKTLNFYIINYDKVGEADDIIYQFINYLRSLKRHGYLILNFQLINERISVEIYYIDYIDDLNHQVFDLVSVVNEFFNIELICQLNLEIKKLFLLLLRYRLTKNTNYFQDTSKIHNLEYYYNYKNLLDFTNEFNELLEANEIQFHQLNKNLYILEQSTLVIILVTVRFKFLLNILKKFRSKFNLLLIILNDKGYEDLLKIEKISTIPNLKILNYEEFCHFDLKSLKYLNN
;
A
#
# COMPACT_ATOMS: atom_id res chain seq x y z
N MET A 1 24.29 -6.58 -1.39
CA MET A 1 24.09 -5.78 -0.16
C MET A 1 24.86 -4.47 -0.29
N ILE A 2 24.30 -3.37 0.23
CA ILE A 2 24.98 -2.08 0.36
C ILE A 2 25.54 -1.99 1.77
N TYR A 3 26.81 -1.62 1.92
CA TYR A 3 27.48 -1.59 3.21
C TYR A 3 27.79 -0.15 3.64
N TYR A 4 27.51 0.16 4.91
CA TYR A 4 27.96 1.36 5.59
C TYR A 4 28.76 0.96 6.82
N ARG A 5 29.77 1.75 7.16
CA ARG A 5 30.54 1.58 8.39
C ARG A 5 30.25 2.75 9.31
N SER A 6 29.95 2.48 10.58
CA SER A 6 29.84 3.54 11.57
C SER A 6 31.20 4.22 11.75
N ILE A 7 31.16 5.54 11.93
CA ILE A 7 32.36 6.36 12.19
C ILE A 7 32.74 6.32 13.68
N ASN A 8 31.85 5.82 14.55
CA ASN A 8 32.06 5.75 16.00
C ASN A 8 33.05 4.66 16.41
N ARG A 9 33.50 4.71 17.69
CA ARG A 9 34.52 3.82 18.25
C ARG A 9 34.14 2.32 18.20
N GLU A 10 32.86 2.00 18.23
CA GLU A 10 32.36 0.60 18.18
C GLU A 10 32.52 -0.05 16.80
N LYS A 11 32.68 0.72 15.71
CA LYS A 11 32.93 0.26 14.33
C LYS A 11 31.96 -0.83 13.81
N LYS A 12 30.67 -0.71 14.11
CA LYS A 12 29.64 -1.60 13.54
C LYS A 12 29.52 -1.39 12.03
N ILE A 13 29.31 -2.49 11.32
CA ILE A 13 29.01 -2.52 9.90
C ILE A 13 27.50 -2.69 9.76
N LEU A 14 26.89 -1.84 8.96
CA LEU A 14 25.49 -1.94 8.56
C LEU A 14 25.45 -2.46 7.12
N ALA A 15 24.60 -3.44 6.86
CA ALA A 15 24.38 -3.95 5.53
C ALA A 15 22.90 -3.94 5.18
N PHE A 16 22.58 -3.41 4.00
CA PHE A 16 21.24 -3.28 3.50
C PHE A 16 21.02 -4.26 2.35
N ALA A 17 19.94 -5.03 2.44
CA ALA A 17 19.46 -5.87 1.38
C ALA A 17 18.05 -5.45 1.00
N LEU A 18 17.75 -5.51 -0.30
CA LEU A 18 16.46 -5.15 -0.84
C LEU A 18 15.98 -6.28 -1.76
N PHE A 19 14.70 -6.57 -1.71
CA PHE A 19 14.05 -7.52 -2.61
C PHE A 19 12.65 -7.03 -2.98
N GLU A 20 12.16 -7.48 -4.14
CA GLU A 20 10.83 -7.18 -4.64
C GLU A 20 9.90 -8.37 -4.42
N LEU A 21 8.64 -8.08 -4.10
CA LEU A 21 7.55 -9.03 -4.12
C LEU A 21 6.41 -8.50 -5.00
N SER A 22 5.99 -9.35 -5.94
CA SER A 22 4.93 -9.07 -6.91
C SER A 22 3.60 -9.78 -6.58
N SER A 23 3.55 -10.57 -5.51
CA SER A 23 2.38 -11.37 -5.10
C SER A 23 2.26 -11.49 -3.58
N ASN A 24 1.05 -11.85 -3.13
CA ASN A 24 0.73 -11.99 -1.71
C ASN A 24 1.47 -13.17 -1.09
N TYR A 25 2.48 -12.89 -0.26
CA TYR A 25 3.08 -13.88 0.61
C TYR A 25 3.20 -13.30 2.01
N GLN A 26 2.70 -14.05 3.01
CA GLN A 26 2.75 -13.66 4.42
C GLN A 26 4.19 -13.78 4.99
N ILE A 27 5.10 -12.93 4.51
CA ILE A 27 6.52 -12.95 4.90
C ILE A 27 6.80 -12.07 6.13
N GLU A 28 5.86 -11.22 6.53
CA GLU A 28 6.02 -10.25 7.62
C GLU A 28 6.24 -10.96 8.95
N LYS A 29 5.52 -12.06 9.20
CA LYS A 29 5.71 -12.87 10.41
C LYS A 29 7.14 -13.42 10.48
N THR A 30 7.69 -13.84 9.35
CA THR A 30 9.08 -14.32 9.24
C THR A 30 10.07 -13.18 9.47
N LEU A 31 9.85 -12.01 8.86
CA LEU A 31 10.68 -10.82 9.07
C LEU A 31 10.64 -10.37 10.54
N GLN A 32 9.47 -10.33 11.17
CA GLN A 32 9.31 -10.02 12.59
C GLN A 32 10.07 -10.99 13.48
N ASN A 33 10.06 -12.29 13.15
CA ASN A 33 10.85 -13.27 13.86
C ASN A 33 12.36 -13.02 13.72
N PHE A 34 12.83 -12.60 12.54
CA PHE A 34 14.23 -12.19 12.38
C PHE A 34 14.59 -10.96 13.20
N VAL A 35 13.71 -9.96 13.27
CA VAL A 35 13.93 -8.79 14.15
C VAL A 35 14.01 -9.23 15.61
N LYS A 36 13.04 -10.04 16.10
CA LYS A 36 13.00 -10.51 17.49
C LYS A 36 14.23 -11.36 17.87
N ARG A 37 14.77 -12.12 16.92
CA ARG A 37 15.99 -12.93 17.11
C ARG A 37 17.28 -12.12 16.94
N GLY A 38 17.20 -10.85 16.59
CA GLY A 38 18.37 -10.00 16.35
C GLY A 38 19.14 -10.31 15.05
N LEU A 39 18.55 -11.10 14.13
CA LEU A 39 19.17 -11.41 12.82
C LEU A 39 19.13 -10.21 11.88
N ILE A 40 18.11 -9.37 12.02
CA ILE A 40 18.00 -8.06 11.37
C ILE A 40 17.73 -7.00 12.44
N LEU A 41 18.30 -5.82 12.27
CA LEU A 41 18.09 -4.68 13.15
C LEU A 41 16.68 -4.09 12.97
N PHE A 42 16.25 -3.96 11.72
CA PHE A 42 14.93 -3.51 11.32
C PHE A 42 14.64 -3.95 9.89
N TYR A 43 13.37 -3.88 9.48
CA TYR A 43 12.97 -3.95 8.09
C TYR A 43 11.97 -2.85 7.75
N SER A 44 11.87 -2.52 6.47
CA SER A 44 10.93 -1.54 5.96
C SER A 44 10.25 -2.07 4.71
N ILE A 45 8.97 -1.76 4.58
CA ILE A 45 8.16 -2.01 3.39
C ILE A 45 8.01 -0.69 2.67
N GLU A 46 8.32 -0.67 1.39
CA GLU A 46 8.24 0.49 0.53
C GLU A 46 7.22 0.23 -0.59
N ILE A 47 6.22 1.10 -0.66
CA ILE A 47 5.13 1.02 -1.63
C ILE A 47 5.16 2.29 -2.48
N ASN A 48 5.29 2.13 -3.79
CA ASN A 48 5.17 3.24 -4.72
C ASN A 48 3.69 3.61 -4.90
N ILE A 49 3.33 4.89 -4.72
CA ILE A 49 1.92 5.32 -4.83
C ILE A 49 1.35 5.06 -6.22
N VAL A 50 2.14 5.21 -7.28
CA VAL A 50 1.69 5.01 -8.67
C VAL A 50 1.53 3.53 -9.00
N TYR A 51 2.47 2.71 -8.51
CA TYR A 51 2.60 1.27 -8.79
C TYR A 51 2.59 0.46 -7.48
N PRO A 52 1.46 0.43 -6.75
CA PRO A 52 1.39 -0.18 -5.42
C PRO A 52 1.53 -1.70 -5.42
N GLU A 53 1.39 -2.33 -6.59
CA GLU A 53 1.55 -3.78 -6.77
C GLU A 53 3.01 -4.26 -6.68
N LYS A 54 3.98 -3.35 -6.83
CA LYS A 54 5.42 -3.65 -6.71
C LYS A 54 5.92 -3.17 -5.37
N ILE A 55 5.94 -4.08 -4.40
CA ILE A 55 6.36 -3.77 -3.05
C ILE A 55 7.82 -4.17 -2.88
N VAL A 56 8.61 -3.21 -2.40
CA VAL A 56 10.02 -3.41 -2.11
C VAL A 56 10.20 -3.56 -0.61
N TYR A 57 10.86 -4.64 -0.21
CA TYR A 57 11.28 -4.86 1.15
C TYR A 57 12.74 -4.47 1.28
N LEU A 58 13.07 -3.78 2.36
CA LEU A 58 14.42 -3.47 2.77
C LEU A 58 14.63 -4.04 4.17
N PHE A 59 15.79 -4.63 4.44
CA PHE A 59 16.19 -4.92 5.81
C PHE A 59 17.65 -4.57 6.06
N CYS A 60 17.95 -4.27 7.32
CA CYS A 60 19.28 -3.92 7.79
C CYS A 60 19.83 -5.02 8.70
N ILE A 61 21.04 -5.50 8.40
CA ILE A 61 21.81 -6.38 9.26
C ILE A 61 22.95 -5.55 9.87
N SER A 62 23.20 -5.68 11.16
CA SER A 62 24.34 -5.06 11.83
C SER A 62 25.22 -6.09 12.50
N ASP A 63 26.53 -6.02 12.24
CA ASP A 63 27.53 -6.80 12.96
C ASP A 63 28.88 -6.07 12.95
N ASN A 64 29.81 -6.49 13.80
CA ASN A 64 31.19 -6.03 13.75
C ASN A 64 31.98 -6.70 12.60
N ASN A 65 31.52 -7.85 12.11
CA ASN A 65 32.17 -8.66 11.10
C ASN A 65 31.31 -8.87 9.84
N LYS A 66 31.87 -8.57 8.66
CA LYS A 66 31.20 -8.79 7.37
C LYS A 66 30.84 -10.26 7.12
N SER A 67 31.65 -11.20 7.60
CA SER A 67 31.35 -12.63 7.39
C SER A 67 30.07 -13.04 8.11
N GLU A 68 29.83 -12.51 9.31
CA GLU A 68 28.62 -12.78 10.07
C GLU A 68 27.39 -12.15 9.43
N ILE A 69 27.53 -10.93 8.91
CA ILE A 69 26.49 -10.31 8.06
C ILE A 69 26.14 -11.21 6.88
N PHE A 70 27.13 -11.78 6.20
CA PHE A 70 26.91 -12.65 5.05
C PHE A 70 26.21 -13.97 5.43
N LYS A 71 26.58 -14.57 6.56
CA LYS A 71 25.88 -15.76 7.10
C LYS A 71 24.43 -15.45 7.42
N ASN A 72 24.17 -14.36 8.15
CA ASN A 72 22.82 -13.93 8.49
C ASN A 72 22.00 -13.65 7.23
N PHE A 73 22.57 -12.96 6.25
CA PHE A 73 21.91 -12.73 4.96
C PHE A 73 21.55 -14.05 4.26
N ASN A 74 22.46 -15.03 4.21
CA ASN A 74 22.18 -16.31 3.58
C ASN A 74 21.08 -17.09 4.31
N LEU A 75 21.09 -17.06 5.64
CA LEU A 75 20.02 -17.68 6.45
C LEU A 75 18.67 -17.01 6.19
N ILE A 76 18.62 -15.68 6.17
CA ILE A 76 17.40 -14.91 5.88
C ILE A 76 16.91 -15.21 4.47
N SER A 77 17.80 -15.11 3.48
CA SER A 77 17.50 -15.38 2.07
C SER A 77 16.96 -16.80 1.87
N TYR A 78 17.60 -17.80 2.49
CA TYR A 78 17.14 -19.19 2.43
C TYR A 78 15.73 -19.34 2.98
N ASN A 79 15.48 -18.86 4.20
CA ASN A 79 14.17 -18.95 4.85
C ASN A 79 13.06 -18.22 4.08
N LEU A 80 13.36 -17.04 3.53
CA LEU A 80 12.41 -16.29 2.70
C LEU A 80 12.08 -17.05 1.40
N ASN A 81 13.09 -17.64 0.74
CA ASN A 81 12.88 -18.43 -0.47
C ASN A 81 12.12 -19.75 -0.23
N GLN A 82 12.11 -20.28 1.00
CA GLN A 82 11.26 -21.41 1.37
C GLN A 82 9.77 -21.04 1.42
N ILE A 83 9.45 -19.77 1.72
CA ILE A 83 8.07 -19.28 1.73
C ILE A 83 7.60 -19.01 0.31
N THR A 84 8.45 -18.35 -0.48
CA THR A 84 8.17 -18.11 -1.89
C THR A 84 9.46 -18.04 -2.71
N PRO A 85 9.59 -18.91 -3.73
CA PRO A 85 10.73 -18.86 -4.65
C PRO A 85 10.77 -17.58 -5.50
N SER A 86 9.70 -16.76 -5.52
CA SER A 86 9.64 -15.55 -6.34
C SER A 86 10.39 -14.36 -5.73
N ILE A 87 10.97 -14.50 -4.54
CA ILE A 87 11.74 -13.42 -3.89
C ILE A 87 13.04 -13.19 -4.65
N ASN A 88 13.09 -12.04 -5.33
CA ASN A 88 14.25 -11.62 -6.10
C ASN A 88 14.99 -10.51 -5.37
N PHE A 89 16.10 -10.87 -4.73
CA PHE A 89 17.02 -9.91 -4.16
C PHE A 89 17.70 -9.08 -5.25
N PHE A 90 17.65 -7.75 -5.11
CA PHE A 90 18.35 -6.86 -6.02
C PHE A 90 19.87 -7.00 -5.87
N LYS A 91 20.58 -6.91 -7.00
CA LYS A 91 22.04 -7.00 -7.08
C LYS A 91 22.59 -5.83 -7.89
N ASN A 92 23.87 -5.51 -7.66
CA ASN A 92 24.67 -4.57 -8.45
C ASN A 92 23.97 -3.21 -8.67
N GLU A 93 24.02 -2.66 -9.89
CA GLU A 93 23.43 -1.36 -10.24
C GLU A 93 21.93 -1.30 -9.92
N LYS A 94 21.19 -2.40 -10.04
CA LYS A 94 19.77 -2.46 -9.68
C LYS A 94 19.56 -2.23 -8.19
N LEU A 95 20.40 -2.82 -7.34
CA LEU A 95 20.35 -2.61 -5.88
C LEU A 95 20.65 -1.14 -5.53
N GLU A 96 21.70 -0.56 -6.11
CA GLU A 96 22.07 0.83 -5.85
C GLU A 96 20.98 1.81 -6.30
N LYS A 97 20.42 1.59 -7.50
CA LYS A 97 19.32 2.40 -8.04
C LYS A 97 18.09 2.34 -7.14
N GLU A 98 17.67 1.14 -6.76
CA GLU A 98 16.52 0.96 -5.86
C GLU A 98 16.76 1.55 -4.47
N PHE A 99 18.00 1.50 -3.98
CA PHE A 99 18.35 2.13 -2.71
C PHE A 99 18.32 3.66 -2.78
N LEU A 100 18.75 4.29 -3.86
CA LEU A 100 18.82 5.76 -3.96
C LEU A 100 17.49 6.42 -4.39
N LYS A 101 16.58 5.67 -5.02
CA LYS A 101 15.35 6.24 -5.62
C LYS A 101 14.41 6.96 -4.64
N ILE A 102 14.46 6.65 -3.33
CA ILE A 102 13.61 7.29 -2.31
C ILE A 102 13.93 8.77 -2.07
N LEU A 103 15.10 9.19 -2.54
CA LEU A 103 15.52 10.59 -2.52
C LEU A 103 15.47 11.19 -3.94
N SER A 104 14.89 10.47 -4.91
CA SER A 104 14.95 10.82 -6.33
C SER A 104 16.38 11.10 -6.84
N LEU A 105 17.40 10.44 -6.28
CA LEU A 105 18.79 10.63 -6.68
C LEU A 105 19.17 9.68 -7.82
N ASP A 106 19.91 10.20 -8.80
CA ASP A 106 20.56 9.41 -9.83
C ASP A 106 22.08 9.41 -9.62
N LYS A 107 22.67 8.24 -9.42
CA LYS A 107 24.12 8.07 -9.21
C LYS A 107 24.95 8.61 -10.39
N LYS A 108 24.37 8.68 -11.59
CA LYS A 108 25.05 9.19 -12.79
C LYS A 108 25.03 10.72 -12.88
N LYS A 109 24.35 11.40 -11.96
CA LYS A 109 24.14 12.85 -11.98
C LYS A 109 24.71 13.52 -10.74
N ASN A 110 25.11 14.78 -10.91
CA ASN A 110 25.49 15.63 -9.79
C ASN A 110 24.22 16.19 -9.14
N SER A 111 23.67 15.44 -8.20
CA SER A 111 22.51 15.87 -7.42
C SER A 111 22.90 16.89 -6.34
N LEU A 112 22.20 18.01 -6.28
CA LEU A 112 22.28 18.95 -5.17
C LEU A 112 21.05 18.81 -4.27
N ILE A 113 21.27 18.67 -2.97
CA ILE A 113 20.20 18.52 -1.98
C ILE A 113 20.23 19.74 -1.06
N ASN A 114 19.12 20.49 -1.01
CA ASN A 114 19.00 21.70 -0.21
C ASN A 114 17.72 21.66 0.63
N ASN A 115 17.75 22.29 1.81
CA ASN A 115 16.53 22.54 2.56
C ASN A 115 15.68 23.58 1.84
N ALA A 116 14.37 23.36 1.83
CA ALA A 116 13.36 24.37 1.58
C ALA A 116 12.42 24.43 2.80
N THR A 117 11.60 25.48 2.89
CA THR A 117 10.70 25.65 4.04
C THR A 117 9.75 24.46 4.16
N GLY A 118 9.99 23.59 5.15
CA GLY A 118 9.19 22.38 5.41
C GLY A 118 9.36 21.25 4.40
N SER A 119 10.40 21.28 3.56
CA SER A 119 10.63 20.28 2.50
C SER A 119 12.12 20.15 2.13
N ILE A 120 12.45 19.16 1.32
CA ILE A 120 13.80 18.96 0.79
C ILE A 120 13.75 19.06 -0.73
N ARG A 121 14.60 19.90 -1.31
CA ARG A 121 14.74 20.03 -2.75
C ARG A 121 15.92 19.22 -3.24
N VAL A 122 15.69 18.39 -4.23
CA VAL A 122 16.69 17.61 -4.95
C VAL A 122 16.74 18.14 -6.37
N LYS A 123 17.91 18.65 -6.77
CA LYS A 123 18.16 19.18 -8.11
C LYS A 123 19.12 18.27 -8.84
N ASP A 124 18.64 17.71 -9.95
CA ASP A 124 19.42 16.92 -10.91
C ASP A 124 19.50 17.68 -12.23
N ASP A 125 20.67 18.22 -12.54
CA ASP A 125 20.90 19.06 -13.72
C ASP A 125 19.90 20.24 -13.78
N SER A 126 18.87 20.14 -14.63
CA SER A 126 17.80 21.11 -14.86
C SER A 126 16.46 20.75 -14.19
N LYS A 127 16.33 19.56 -13.58
CA LYS A 127 15.10 19.12 -12.93
C LYS A 127 15.20 19.34 -11.43
N ILE A 128 14.22 20.02 -10.87
CA ILE A 128 14.06 20.20 -9.42
C ILE A 128 12.87 19.38 -8.98
N LYS A 129 13.08 18.58 -7.95
CA LYS A 129 12.05 17.84 -7.23
C LYS A 129 11.99 18.32 -5.80
N THR A 130 10.80 18.64 -5.34
CA THR A 130 10.53 18.93 -3.94
C THR A 130 9.97 17.67 -3.27
N LEU A 131 10.59 17.28 -2.16
CA LEU A 131 10.19 16.15 -1.33
C LEU A 131 9.49 16.69 -0.09
N ASN A 132 8.19 16.43 0.04
CA ASN A 132 7.42 16.71 1.24
C ASN A 132 7.24 15.44 2.05
N PHE A 133 7.31 15.54 3.37
CA PHE A 133 7.26 14.39 4.27
C PHE A 133 6.03 14.47 5.15
N TYR A 134 5.34 13.36 5.31
CA TYR A 134 4.14 13.25 6.12
C TYR A 134 4.22 12.02 7.01
N ILE A 135 3.94 12.18 8.29
CA ILE A 135 3.75 11.06 9.23
C ILE A 135 2.29 10.64 9.16
N ILE A 136 2.05 9.33 9.19
CA ILE A 136 0.70 8.78 9.26
C ILE A 136 0.37 8.47 10.72
N ASN A 137 -0.61 9.17 11.29
CA ASN A 137 -1.12 8.96 12.64
C ASN A 137 -2.19 7.87 12.65
N TYR A 138 -1.74 6.63 12.53
CA TYR A 138 -2.65 5.49 12.50
C TYR A 138 -3.22 5.13 13.88
N ASP A 139 -2.67 5.68 14.95
CA ASP A 139 -3.22 5.60 16.32
C ASP A 139 -4.60 6.25 16.45
N LYS A 140 -4.91 7.20 15.56
CA LYS A 140 -6.20 7.91 15.51
C LYS A 140 -7.27 7.22 14.66
N VAL A 141 -6.92 6.15 13.97
CA VAL A 141 -7.79 5.52 12.95
C VAL A 141 -8.86 4.59 13.57
N GLY A 142 -8.68 4.15 14.82
CA GLY A 142 -9.57 3.17 15.44
C GLY A 142 -9.48 1.79 14.78
N GLU A 143 -10.50 0.95 14.94
CA GLU A 143 -10.54 -0.42 14.36
C GLU A 143 -10.79 -0.46 12.84
N ALA A 144 -10.65 0.64 12.12
CA ALA A 144 -10.90 0.66 10.68
C ALA A 144 -9.87 -0.21 9.94
N ASP A 145 -10.34 -1.35 9.48
CA ASP A 145 -9.63 -2.19 8.54
C ASP A 145 -9.32 -1.38 7.26
N ASP A 146 -8.16 -1.61 6.65
CA ASP A 146 -7.74 -1.12 5.31
C ASP A 146 -7.39 0.37 5.09
N ILE A 147 -7.30 1.22 6.13
CA ILE A 147 -7.03 2.67 5.98
C ILE A 147 -5.83 3.01 5.08
N ILE A 148 -4.75 2.22 5.13
CA ILE A 148 -3.53 2.49 4.35
C ILE A 148 -3.79 2.21 2.86
N TYR A 149 -4.56 1.18 2.54
CA TYR A 149 -4.99 0.92 1.18
C TYR A 149 -5.93 2.02 0.66
N GLN A 150 -6.85 2.51 1.50
CA GLN A 150 -7.68 3.67 1.14
C GLN A 150 -6.83 4.91 0.91
N PHE A 151 -5.84 5.15 1.77
CA PHE A 151 -4.92 6.28 1.68
C PHE A 151 -4.13 6.27 0.38
N ILE A 152 -3.53 5.14 0.00
CA ILE A 152 -2.82 4.99 -1.28
C ILE A 152 -3.75 5.29 -2.46
N ASN A 153 -4.94 4.71 -2.47
CA ASN A 153 -5.91 4.95 -3.55
C ASN A 153 -6.37 6.40 -3.64
N TYR A 154 -6.53 7.05 -2.49
CA TYR A 154 -6.88 8.46 -2.46
C TYR A 154 -5.75 9.33 -3.01
N LEU A 155 -4.50 9.10 -2.60
CA LEU A 155 -3.32 9.78 -3.16
C LEU A 155 -3.20 9.58 -4.67
N ARG A 156 -3.49 8.38 -5.19
CA ARG A 156 -3.54 8.10 -6.64
C ARG A 156 -4.62 8.90 -7.34
N SER A 157 -5.82 9.00 -6.75
CA SER A 157 -6.92 9.80 -7.33
C SER A 157 -6.58 11.28 -7.41
N LEU A 158 -5.77 11.76 -6.46
CA LEU A 158 -5.19 13.09 -6.42
C LEU A 158 -3.96 13.25 -7.34
N LYS A 159 -3.60 12.22 -8.10
CA LYS A 159 -2.42 12.16 -8.98
C LYS A 159 -1.11 12.49 -8.24
N ARG A 160 -1.02 12.12 -6.96
CA ARG A 160 0.20 12.28 -6.17
C ARG A 160 1.20 11.18 -6.49
N HIS A 161 2.48 11.48 -6.28
CA HIS A 161 3.59 10.59 -6.58
C HIS A 161 4.49 10.42 -5.36
N GLY A 162 5.29 9.36 -5.34
CA GLY A 162 6.25 9.11 -4.27
C GLY A 162 6.01 7.77 -3.58
N TYR A 163 6.36 7.69 -2.29
CA TYR A 163 6.50 6.42 -1.59
C TYR A 163 5.90 6.45 -0.19
N LEU A 164 5.12 5.42 0.10
CA LEU A 164 4.72 5.08 1.46
C LEU A 164 5.73 4.10 2.04
N ILE A 165 6.27 4.42 3.22
CA ILE A 165 7.21 3.57 3.95
C ILE A 165 6.58 3.11 5.26
N LEU A 166 6.62 1.81 5.51
CA LEU A 166 6.29 1.21 6.81
C LEU A 166 7.60 0.65 7.38
N ASN A 167 8.14 1.27 8.41
CA ASN A 167 9.33 0.80 9.11
C ASN A 167 8.96 -0.02 10.34
N PHE A 168 9.61 -1.16 10.52
CA PHE A 168 9.40 -2.08 11.64
C PHE A 168 10.71 -2.34 12.38
N GLN A 169 10.70 -2.15 13.69
CA GLN A 169 11.87 -2.38 14.53
C GLN A 169 11.49 -2.82 15.95
N LEU A 170 12.40 -3.49 16.64
CA LEU A 170 12.21 -3.88 18.04
C LEU A 170 12.43 -2.68 18.98
N ILE A 171 11.42 -2.33 19.77
CA ILE A 171 11.52 -1.40 20.90
C ILE A 171 10.86 -2.07 22.10
N ASN A 172 11.58 -2.15 23.23
CA ASN A 172 11.06 -2.73 24.48
C ASN A 172 10.43 -4.11 24.23
N GLU A 173 11.17 -4.98 23.52
CA GLU A 173 10.76 -6.36 23.18
C GLU A 173 9.52 -6.49 22.28
N ARG A 174 8.96 -5.37 21.83
CA ARG A 174 7.80 -5.33 20.93
C ARG A 174 8.19 -4.75 19.58
N ILE A 175 7.54 -5.25 18.53
CA ILE A 175 7.71 -4.68 17.19
C ILE A 175 6.95 -3.35 17.17
N SER A 176 7.69 -2.26 17.06
CA SER A 176 7.14 -0.94 16.75
C SER A 176 7.02 -0.76 15.24
N VAL A 177 6.02 0.00 14.81
CA VAL A 177 5.87 0.40 13.41
C VAL A 177 5.76 1.92 13.28
N GLU A 178 6.47 2.50 12.33
CA GLU A 178 6.32 3.90 11.95
C GLU A 178 6.00 3.97 10.46
N ILE A 179 4.96 4.73 10.12
CA ILE A 179 4.51 4.88 8.74
C ILE A 179 4.69 6.33 8.34
N TYR A 180 5.30 6.56 7.18
CA TYR A 180 5.44 7.88 6.61
C TYR A 180 5.29 7.86 5.10
N TYR A 181 4.81 8.96 4.55
CA TYR A 181 4.66 9.19 3.12
C TYR A 181 5.62 10.29 2.68
N ILE A 182 6.31 10.04 1.56
CA ILE A 182 7.14 11.03 0.88
C ILE A 182 6.43 11.41 -0.42
N ASP A 183 5.93 12.65 -0.51
CA ASP A 183 5.31 13.20 -1.71
C ASP A 183 6.36 13.86 -2.59
N TYR A 184 6.33 13.53 -3.88
CA TYR A 184 7.24 14.06 -4.88
C TYR A 184 6.51 15.10 -5.72
N ILE A 185 6.96 16.35 -5.61
CA ILE A 185 6.41 17.47 -6.37
C ILE A 185 7.46 17.91 -7.38
N ASP A 186 7.16 17.71 -8.67
CA ASP A 186 7.93 18.28 -9.77
C ASP A 186 7.54 19.76 -9.96
N ASP A 187 8.52 20.63 -10.22
CA ASP A 187 8.30 22.09 -10.39
C ASP A 187 7.29 22.46 -11.50
N LEU A 188 7.00 21.53 -12.43
CA LEU A 188 6.04 21.74 -13.53
C LEU A 188 4.57 21.46 -13.16
N ASN A 189 4.30 20.89 -11.98
CA ASN A 189 2.94 20.58 -11.53
C ASN A 189 2.38 21.71 -10.66
N HIS A 190 1.55 22.56 -11.26
CA HIS A 190 0.95 23.74 -10.62
C HIS A 190 -0.19 23.44 -9.60
N GLN A 191 -0.57 22.19 -9.38
CA GLN A 191 -1.61 21.83 -8.40
C GLN A 191 -0.99 21.50 -7.04
N VAL A 192 -0.39 22.51 -6.39
CA VAL A 192 0.02 22.41 -4.99
C VAL A 192 -1.14 22.83 -4.10
N PHE A 193 -2.08 21.92 -3.86
CA PHE A 193 -3.05 22.08 -2.78
C PHE A 193 -2.48 21.50 -1.48
N ASP A 194 -2.92 22.06 -0.35
CA ASP A 194 -2.56 21.59 0.99
C ASP A 194 -3.01 20.13 1.17
N LEU A 195 -2.06 19.21 1.06
CA LEU A 195 -2.33 17.79 1.15
C LEU A 195 -2.82 17.40 2.54
N VAL A 196 -2.34 18.06 3.60
CA VAL A 196 -2.74 17.77 4.98
C VAL A 196 -4.23 18.03 5.14
N SER A 197 -4.69 19.22 4.77
CA SER A 197 -6.10 19.59 4.85
C SER A 197 -6.97 18.65 4.01
N VAL A 198 -6.60 18.41 2.75
CA VAL A 198 -7.41 17.60 1.83
C VAL A 198 -7.52 16.14 2.29
N VAL A 199 -6.43 15.54 2.75
CA VAL A 199 -6.44 14.16 3.26
C VAL A 199 -7.23 14.07 4.57
N ASN A 200 -6.95 14.95 5.52
CA ASN A 200 -7.59 14.87 6.84
C ASN A 200 -9.10 15.17 6.74
N GLU A 201 -9.53 16.07 5.86
CA GLU A 201 -10.95 16.29 5.55
C GLU A 201 -11.60 15.05 4.93
N PHE A 202 -10.94 14.41 3.97
CA PHE A 202 -11.47 13.22 3.31
C PHE A 202 -11.71 12.06 4.27
N PHE A 203 -10.74 11.80 5.16
CA PHE A 203 -10.82 10.74 6.16
C PHE A 203 -11.57 11.17 7.43
N ASN A 204 -11.88 12.46 7.58
CA ASN A 204 -12.51 13.06 8.76
C ASN A 204 -11.76 12.74 10.07
N ILE A 205 -10.43 12.63 9.98
CA ILE A 205 -9.50 12.39 11.09
C ILE A 205 -8.16 13.04 10.75
N GLU A 206 -7.34 13.33 11.76
CA GLU A 206 -5.95 13.80 11.54
C GLU A 206 -5.04 12.62 11.16
N LEU A 207 -5.30 12.03 9.99
CA LEU A 207 -4.58 10.87 9.47
C LEU A 207 -3.12 11.21 9.15
N ILE A 208 -2.86 12.40 8.59
CA ILE A 208 -1.51 12.82 8.24
C ILE A 208 -1.13 14.14 8.90
N CYS A 209 0.15 14.25 9.25
CA CYS A 209 0.78 15.50 9.67
C CYS A 209 2.02 15.75 8.82
N GLN A 210 2.24 16.99 8.39
CA GLN A 210 3.49 17.35 7.74
C GLN A 210 4.67 17.28 8.73
N LEU A 211 5.77 16.69 8.28
CA LEU A 211 7.01 16.60 9.02
C LEU A 211 8.07 17.50 8.39
N ASN A 212 8.53 18.49 9.17
CA ASN A 212 9.66 19.33 8.79
C ASN A 212 10.97 18.57 9.04
N LEU A 213 11.47 17.87 8.03
CA LEU A 213 12.70 17.11 8.13
C LEU A 213 13.93 17.98 7.81
N GLU A 214 14.86 18.07 8.76
CA GLU A 214 16.15 18.73 8.54
C GLU A 214 17.04 17.87 7.61
N ILE A 215 17.78 18.49 6.68
CA ILE A 215 18.71 17.79 5.77
C ILE A 215 19.69 16.82 6.47
N LYS A 216 20.14 17.14 7.69
CA LYS A 216 21.02 16.26 8.47
C LYS A 216 20.37 14.91 8.83
N LYS A 217 19.04 14.80 8.75
CA LYS A 217 18.26 13.56 8.97
C LYS A 217 17.94 12.82 7.68
N LEU A 218 18.37 13.32 6.52
CA LEU A 218 18.13 12.68 5.22
C LEU A 218 18.70 11.25 5.15
N PHE A 219 19.78 10.95 5.89
CA PHE A 219 20.30 9.59 5.97
C PHE A 219 19.26 8.63 6.57
N LEU A 220 18.40 9.06 7.50
CA LEU A 220 17.33 8.22 8.03
C LEU A 220 16.37 7.81 6.92
N LEU A 221 16.00 8.73 6.02
CA LEU A 221 15.18 8.43 4.84
C LEU A 221 15.89 7.45 3.91
N LEU A 222 17.17 7.68 3.60
CA LEU A 222 17.94 6.80 2.73
C LEU A 222 17.96 5.37 3.27
N LEU A 223 18.13 5.22 4.58
CA LEU A 223 18.13 3.92 5.25
C LEU A 223 16.72 3.35 5.49
N ARG A 224 15.64 4.07 5.11
CA ARG A 224 14.25 3.79 5.47
C ARG A 224 14.06 3.58 6.98
N TYR A 225 14.83 4.32 7.77
CA TYR A 225 14.77 4.29 9.22
C TYR A 225 13.73 5.28 9.74
N ARG A 226 13.37 5.14 11.00
CA ARG A 226 12.40 6.01 11.66
C ARG A 226 12.83 7.47 11.68
N LEU A 227 11.85 8.34 11.48
CA LEU A 227 11.98 9.79 11.44
C LEU A 227 11.56 10.44 12.76
N THR A 228 10.74 9.75 13.57
CA THR A 228 10.21 10.28 14.82
C THR A 228 10.45 9.35 16.01
N LYS A 229 10.12 9.86 17.20
CA LYS A 229 10.15 9.10 18.45
C LYS A 229 8.83 8.38 18.75
N ASN A 230 7.80 8.48 17.89
CA ASN A 230 6.47 7.92 18.16
C ASN A 230 6.52 6.40 18.25
N THR A 231 6.17 5.82 19.40
CA THR A 231 6.25 4.37 19.63
C THR A 231 4.87 3.75 19.54
N ASN A 232 4.44 3.50 18.31
CA ASN A 232 3.24 2.72 18.07
C ASN A 232 3.64 1.26 17.81
N TYR A 233 2.89 0.30 18.35
CA TYR A 233 3.21 -1.11 18.25
C TYR A 233 2.43 -1.80 17.14
N PHE A 234 3.08 -2.71 16.42
CA PHE A 234 2.47 -3.43 15.30
C PHE A 234 1.25 -4.25 15.72
N GLN A 235 1.24 -4.82 16.93
CA GLN A 235 0.09 -5.62 17.40
C GLN A 235 -1.19 -4.80 17.51
N ASP A 236 -1.06 -3.53 17.90
CA ASP A 236 -2.20 -2.64 18.08
C ASP A 236 -2.80 -2.25 16.72
N THR A 237 -2.01 -2.37 15.64
CA THR A 237 -2.32 -1.76 14.34
C THR A 237 -2.17 -2.72 13.18
N SER A 238 -1.97 -4.01 13.46
CA SER A 238 -1.80 -5.05 12.44
C SER A 238 -3.03 -5.18 11.55
N LYS A 239 -4.23 -4.88 12.07
CA LYS A 239 -5.49 -4.85 11.32
C LYS A 239 -5.49 -3.77 10.21
N ILE A 240 -4.89 -2.62 10.49
CA ILE A 240 -4.64 -1.52 9.55
C ILE A 240 -3.62 -1.94 8.47
N HIS A 241 -2.73 -2.85 8.83
CA HIS A 241 -1.67 -3.40 7.98
C HIS A 241 -2.08 -4.72 7.30
N ASN A 242 -3.31 -4.83 6.82
CA ASN A 242 -3.69 -6.00 6.05
C ASN A 242 -3.11 -5.90 4.63
N LEU A 243 -1.91 -6.49 4.46
CA LEU A 243 -1.20 -6.46 3.20
C LEU A 243 -1.91 -7.24 2.10
N GLU A 244 -2.80 -8.16 2.47
CA GLU A 244 -3.64 -8.88 1.51
C GLU A 244 -4.48 -7.90 0.68
N TYR A 245 -4.89 -6.74 1.19
CA TYR A 245 -5.61 -5.77 0.35
C TYR A 245 -4.76 -5.13 -0.77
N TYR A 246 -3.43 -5.05 -0.62
CA TYR A 246 -2.57 -4.53 -1.70
C TYR A 246 -2.32 -5.58 -2.78
N TYR A 247 -2.31 -6.86 -2.40
CA TYR A 247 -1.91 -7.96 -3.26
C TYR A 247 -3.08 -8.80 -3.79
N ASN A 248 -4.22 -8.83 -3.08
CA ASN A 248 -5.40 -9.62 -3.41
C ASN A 248 -6.31 -8.86 -4.38
N TYR A 249 -5.67 -8.28 -5.39
CA TYR A 249 -6.31 -8.11 -6.67
C TYR A 249 -6.16 -9.46 -7.38
N LYS A 250 -7.17 -10.34 -7.31
CA LYS A 250 -7.64 -10.87 -8.59
C LYS A 250 -7.91 -9.62 -9.40
N ASN A 251 -6.99 -9.31 -10.31
CA ASN A 251 -6.90 -8.04 -11.00
C ASN A 251 -8.33 -7.66 -11.38
N LEU A 252 -8.83 -6.54 -10.85
CA LEU A 252 -10.20 -6.11 -11.16
C LEU A 252 -10.41 -6.17 -12.67
N LEU A 253 -9.37 -5.83 -13.43
CA LEU A 253 -9.32 -5.99 -14.87
C LEU A 253 -9.56 -7.43 -15.36
N ASP A 254 -8.87 -8.42 -14.79
CA ASP A 254 -9.00 -9.84 -15.19
C ASP A 254 -10.40 -10.34 -14.84
N PHE A 255 -10.92 -10.03 -13.63
CA PHE A 255 -12.29 -10.36 -13.27
C PHE A 255 -13.32 -9.66 -14.16
N THR A 256 -13.13 -8.37 -14.46
CA THR A 256 -13.99 -7.60 -15.36
C THR A 256 -14.01 -8.20 -16.77
N ASN A 257 -12.87 -8.69 -17.25
CA ASN A 257 -12.77 -9.37 -18.55
C ASN A 257 -13.53 -10.72 -18.51
N GLU A 258 -13.26 -11.56 -17.52
CA GLU A 258 -13.98 -12.82 -17.30
C GLU A 258 -15.49 -12.59 -17.16
N PHE A 259 -15.89 -11.52 -16.45
CA PHE A 259 -17.28 -11.14 -16.27
C PHE A 259 -17.94 -10.73 -17.58
N ASN A 260 -17.25 -9.97 -18.43
CA ASN A 260 -17.74 -9.62 -19.76
C ASN A 260 -17.94 -10.87 -20.62
N GLU A 261 -16.95 -11.77 -20.66
CA GLU A 261 -17.03 -13.04 -21.39
C GLU A 261 -18.20 -13.91 -20.90
N LEU A 262 -18.44 -13.95 -19.58
CA LEU A 262 -19.58 -14.65 -18.99
C LEU A 262 -20.93 -14.03 -19.38
N LEU A 263 -21.04 -12.71 -19.41
CA LEU A 263 -22.27 -12.03 -19.85
C LEU A 263 -22.55 -12.30 -21.32
N GLU A 264 -21.52 -12.24 -22.17
CA GLU A 264 -21.61 -12.55 -23.60
C GLU A 264 -22.00 -14.01 -23.84
N ALA A 265 -21.34 -14.96 -23.17
CA ALA A 265 -21.63 -16.39 -23.28
C ALA A 265 -23.05 -16.77 -22.83
N ASN A 266 -23.64 -15.98 -21.93
CA ASN A 266 -25.02 -16.16 -21.45
C ASN A 266 -26.04 -15.29 -22.21
N GLU A 267 -25.61 -14.59 -23.27
CA GLU A 267 -26.43 -13.69 -24.09
C GLU A 267 -27.17 -12.64 -23.25
N ILE A 268 -26.51 -12.09 -22.22
CA ILE A 268 -27.06 -11.04 -21.37
C ILE A 268 -26.72 -9.69 -21.98
N GLN A 269 -27.72 -8.84 -22.23
CA GLN A 269 -27.46 -7.50 -22.74
C GLN A 269 -26.88 -6.61 -21.65
N PHE A 270 -25.75 -5.96 -21.93
CA PHE A 270 -25.12 -5.07 -20.96
C PHE A 270 -24.57 -3.78 -21.57
N HIS A 271 -24.55 -2.74 -20.75
CA HIS A 271 -23.83 -1.51 -21.00
C HIS A 271 -22.85 -1.25 -19.85
N GLN A 272 -21.57 -1.25 -20.18
CA GLN A 272 -20.52 -0.96 -19.22
C GLN A 272 -20.34 0.55 -19.08
N LEU A 273 -20.70 1.10 -17.92
CA LEU A 273 -20.55 2.52 -17.61
C LEU A 273 -19.10 2.86 -17.24
N ASN A 274 -18.44 1.94 -16.53
CA ASN A 274 -17.00 1.97 -16.27
C ASN A 274 -16.49 0.56 -15.93
N LYS A 275 -15.19 0.41 -15.64
CA LYS A 275 -14.54 -0.89 -15.38
C LYS A 275 -15.21 -1.75 -14.32
N ASN A 276 -15.99 -1.18 -13.42
CA ASN A 276 -16.59 -1.88 -12.31
C ASN A 276 -18.07 -1.57 -12.11
N LEU A 277 -18.73 -1.04 -13.14
CA LEU A 277 -20.13 -0.63 -13.11
C LEU A 277 -20.82 -0.97 -14.44
N TYR A 278 -21.90 -1.74 -14.34
CA TYR A 278 -22.64 -2.25 -15.48
C TYR A 278 -24.13 -2.01 -15.31
N ILE A 279 -24.80 -1.73 -16.41
CA ILE A 279 -26.26 -1.87 -16.51
C ILE A 279 -26.54 -3.12 -17.33
N LEU A 280 -27.20 -4.11 -16.73
CA LEU A 280 -27.64 -5.34 -17.39
C LEU A 280 -29.15 -5.28 -17.64
N GLU A 281 -29.58 -5.71 -18.83
CA GLU A 281 -30.99 -5.85 -19.23
C GLU A 281 -31.85 -4.62 -18.85
N GLN A 282 -31.23 -3.43 -18.91
CA GLN A 282 -31.80 -2.12 -18.59
C GLN A 282 -32.37 -1.94 -17.17
N SER A 283 -32.26 -2.95 -16.31
CA SER A 283 -32.99 -3.05 -15.04
C SER A 283 -32.10 -3.38 -13.85
N THR A 284 -30.91 -3.95 -14.09
CA THR A 284 -29.97 -4.32 -13.03
C THR A 284 -28.69 -3.50 -13.13
N LEU A 285 -28.31 -2.82 -12.05
CA LEU A 285 -27.01 -2.16 -11.91
C LEU A 285 -26.07 -3.09 -11.14
N VAL A 286 -25.04 -3.59 -11.81
CA VAL A 286 -23.99 -4.41 -11.18
C VAL A 286 -22.80 -3.54 -10.84
N ILE A 287 -22.33 -3.63 -9.60
CA ILE A 287 -21.13 -2.95 -9.13
C ILE A 287 -20.15 -3.99 -8.61
N ILE A 288 -18.95 -3.97 -9.18
CA ILE A 288 -17.85 -4.85 -8.78
C ILE A 288 -16.94 -4.06 -7.84
N LEU A 289 -16.67 -4.60 -6.67
CA LEU A 289 -15.87 -3.96 -5.63
C LEU A 289 -14.76 -4.89 -5.21
N VAL A 290 -13.51 -4.46 -5.37
CA VAL A 290 -12.36 -5.13 -4.74
C VAL A 290 -12.34 -4.88 -3.24
N THR A 291 -12.85 -3.73 -2.81
CA THR A 291 -12.88 -3.28 -1.41
C THR A 291 -14.13 -2.47 -1.17
N VAL A 292 -14.70 -2.56 0.03
CA VAL A 292 -15.94 -1.88 0.37
C VAL A 292 -15.64 -0.45 0.80
N ARG A 293 -16.06 0.51 -0.03
CA ARG A 293 -16.00 1.94 0.32
C ARG A 293 -17.38 2.40 0.75
N PHE A 294 -17.66 2.42 2.05
CA PHE A 294 -19.01 2.70 2.57
C PHE A 294 -19.63 4.00 2.05
N LYS A 295 -18.86 5.10 1.96
CA LYS A 295 -19.35 6.39 1.42
C LYS A 295 -19.73 6.29 -0.06
N PHE A 296 -18.95 5.55 -0.86
CA PHE A 296 -19.25 5.31 -2.27
C PHE A 296 -20.49 4.43 -2.42
N LEU A 297 -20.55 3.34 -1.64
CA LEU A 297 -21.69 2.43 -1.61
C LEU A 297 -22.98 3.19 -1.26
N LEU A 298 -22.94 4.01 -0.22
CA LEU A 298 -24.07 4.82 0.23
C LEU A 298 -24.53 5.81 -0.85
N ASN A 299 -23.60 6.43 -1.58
CA ASN A 299 -23.93 7.32 -2.69
C ASN A 299 -24.60 6.60 -3.86
N ILE A 300 -24.10 5.40 -4.21
CA ILE A 300 -24.73 4.56 -5.24
C ILE A 300 -26.13 4.14 -4.79
N LEU A 301 -26.26 3.59 -3.58
CA LEU A 301 -27.53 3.14 -3.03
C LEU A 301 -28.54 4.29 -3.04
N LYS A 302 -28.16 5.48 -2.58
CA LYS A 302 -29.03 6.67 -2.61
C LYS A 302 -29.46 7.07 -4.02
N LYS A 303 -28.55 6.99 -5.00
CA LYS A 303 -28.78 7.50 -6.35
C LYS A 303 -29.56 6.51 -7.24
N PHE A 304 -29.36 5.21 -7.05
CA PHE A 304 -29.78 4.21 -8.03
C PHE A 304 -30.79 3.18 -7.49
N ARG A 305 -30.94 3.01 -6.17
CA ARG A 305 -31.82 1.97 -5.60
C ARG A 305 -33.29 2.05 -6.04
N SER A 306 -33.77 3.25 -6.37
CA SER A 306 -35.16 3.46 -6.76
C SER A 306 -35.42 3.19 -8.24
N LYS A 307 -34.36 2.93 -9.03
CA LYS A 307 -34.43 2.80 -10.50
C LYS A 307 -33.94 1.44 -11.00
N PHE A 308 -33.10 0.76 -10.22
CA PHE A 308 -32.44 -0.47 -10.63
C PHE A 308 -32.45 -1.50 -9.50
N ASN A 309 -32.52 -2.77 -9.86
CA ASN A 309 -32.05 -3.86 -9.01
C ASN A 309 -30.53 -3.72 -8.87
N LEU A 310 -30.01 -3.78 -7.65
CA LEU A 310 -28.61 -3.58 -7.37
C LEU A 310 -27.96 -4.93 -7.07
N LEU A 311 -26.90 -5.27 -7.81
CA LEU A 311 -26.06 -6.42 -7.53
C LEU A 311 -24.65 -5.94 -7.18
N LEU A 312 -24.22 -6.15 -5.95
CA LEU A 312 -22.87 -5.88 -5.49
C LEU A 312 -22.06 -7.17 -5.51
N ILE A 313 -20.98 -7.21 -6.29
CA ILE A 313 -20.02 -8.31 -6.29
C ILE A 313 -18.78 -7.84 -5.56
N ILE A 314 -18.45 -8.46 -4.44
CA ILE A 314 -17.32 -8.08 -3.59
C ILE A 314 -16.24 -9.16 -3.73
N LEU A 315 -15.14 -8.79 -4.36
CA LEU A 315 -14.06 -9.72 -4.68
C LEU A 315 -13.16 -10.06 -3.47
N ASN A 316 -13.27 -9.28 -2.39
CA ASN A 316 -12.52 -9.47 -1.16
C ASN A 316 -13.44 -9.95 -0.04
N ASP A 317 -13.17 -11.15 0.47
CA ASP A 317 -14.03 -11.83 1.46
C ASP A 317 -14.17 -11.03 2.77
N LYS A 318 -13.10 -10.38 3.23
CA LYS A 318 -13.15 -9.55 4.43
C LYS A 318 -14.05 -8.32 4.23
N GLY A 319 -13.95 -7.65 3.09
CA GLY A 319 -14.85 -6.56 2.73
C GLY A 319 -16.31 -7.01 2.66
N TYR A 320 -16.56 -8.23 2.18
CA TYR A 320 -17.90 -8.82 2.16
C TYR A 320 -18.42 -9.07 3.59
N GLU A 321 -17.63 -9.70 4.45
CA GLU A 321 -17.98 -9.93 5.86
C GLU A 321 -18.27 -8.62 6.61
N ASP A 322 -17.44 -7.60 6.42
CA ASP A 322 -17.62 -6.30 7.07
C ASP A 322 -18.89 -5.59 6.60
N LEU A 323 -19.25 -5.74 5.32
CA LEU A 323 -20.50 -5.22 4.81
C LEU A 323 -21.68 -5.93 5.46
N LEU A 324 -21.66 -7.26 5.56
CA LEU A 324 -22.74 -8.05 6.18
C LEU A 324 -22.94 -7.76 7.67
N LYS A 325 -21.89 -7.31 8.39
CA LYS A 325 -22.01 -6.88 9.78
C LYS A 325 -22.83 -5.60 9.95
N ILE A 326 -23.07 -4.82 8.89
CA ILE A 326 -23.95 -3.65 8.96
C ILE A 326 -25.38 -4.12 9.18
N GLU A 327 -25.92 -3.76 10.34
CA GLU A 327 -27.33 -3.98 10.66
C GLU A 327 -28.22 -3.53 9.50
N LYS A 328 -29.13 -4.42 9.09
CA LYS A 328 -30.15 -4.18 8.06
C LYS A 328 -29.66 -4.10 6.62
N ILE A 329 -28.37 -4.27 6.30
CA ILE A 329 -27.94 -4.20 4.89
C ILE A 329 -28.59 -5.27 4.01
N SER A 330 -28.73 -6.48 4.55
CA SER A 330 -29.41 -7.62 3.91
C SER A 330 -30.92 -7.43 3.82
N THR A 331 -31.47 -6.43 4.50
CA THR A 331 -32.91 -6.10 4.47
C THR A 331 -33.24 -4.99 3.47
N ILE A 332 -32.23 -4.42 2.79
CA ILE A 332 -32.46 -3.40 1.77
C ILE A 332 -33.13 -4.08 0.56
N PRO A 333 -34.34 -3.65 0.16
CA PRO A 333 -35.02 -4.24 -0.98
C PRO A 333 -34.25 -3.96 -2.28
N ASN A 334 -34.31 -4.92 -3.20
CA ASN A 334 -33.65 -4.86 -4.51
C ASN A 334 -32.13 -4.74 -4.43
N LEU A 335 -31.51 -5.15 -3.32
CA LEU A 335 -30.07 -5.24 -3.15
C LEU A 335 -29.66 -6.70 -2.95
N LYS A 336 -28.83 -7.21 -3.86
CA LYS A 336 -28.14 -8.49 -3.71
C LYS A 336 -26.65 -8.23 -3.56
N ILE A 337 -26.03 -8.90 -2.61
CA ILE A 337 -24.60 -8.79 -2.31
C ILE A 337 -24.05 -10.20 -2.41
N LEU A 338 -22.99 -10.37 -3.20
CA LEU A 338 -22.30 -11.64 -3.37
C LEU A 338 -20.81 -11.43 -3.11
N ASN A 339 -20.17 -12.37 -2.43
CA ASN A 339 -18.73 -12.52 -2.53
C ASN A 339 -18.34 -13.22 -3.84
N TYR A 340 -17.04 -13.42 -4.08
CA TYR A 340 -16.57 -14.08 -5.30
C TYR A 340 -17.08 -15.52 -5.43
N GLU A 341 -17.04 -16.30 -4.34
CA GLU A 341 -17.44 -17.71 -4.36
C GLU A 341 -18.94 -17.87 -4.63
N GLU A 342 -19.77 -17.06 -3.97
CA GLU A 342 -21.21 -17.01 -4.20
C GLU A 342 -21.55 -16.55 -5.62
N PHE A 343 -20.76 -15.62 -6.17
CA PHE A 343 -20.89 -15.21 -7.56
C PHE A 343 -20.59 -16.35 -8.54
N CYS A 344 -19.56 -17.16 -8.29
CA CYS A 344 -19.23 -18.31 -9.14
C CYS A 344 -20.36 -19.34 -9.20
N HIS A 345 -21.19 -19.43 -8.16
CA HIS A 345 -22.36 -20.31 -8.10
C HIS A 345 -23.68 -19.62 -8.44
N PHE A 346 -23.64 -18.33 -8.78
CA PHE A 346 -24.83 -17.54 -9.06
C PHE A 346 -25.33 -17.79 -10.49
N ASP A 347 -26.61 -18.15 -10.62
CA ASP A 347 -27.24 -18.29 -11.92
C ASP A 347 -27.46 -16.91 -12.57
N LEU A 348 -26.55 -16.52 -13.45
CA LEU A 348 -26.61 -15.27 -14.21
C LEU A 348 -27.89 -15.15 -15.05
N LYS A 349 -28.49 -16.25 -15.49
CA LYS A 349 -29.74 -16.21 -16.28
C LYS A 349 -30.92 -15.73 -15.45
N SER A 350 -30.88 -15.89 -14.12
CA SER A 350 -31.89 -15.33 -13.22
C SER A 350 -32.03 -13.80 -13.35
N LEU A 351 -30.99 -13.10 -13.80
CA LEU A 351 -31.02 -11.65 -14.02
C LEU A 351 -31.94 -11.22 -15.17
N LYS A 352 -32.23 -12.11 -16.13
CA LYS A 352 -33.20 -11.85 -17.21
C LYS A 352 -34.64 -11.80 -16.70
N TYR A 353 -34.92 -12.44 -15.56
CA TYR A 353 -36.28 -12.66 -15.04
C TYR A 353 -36.62 -11.79 -13.81
N LEU A 354 -35.72 -10.91 -13.37
CA LEU A 354 -35.94 -9.99 -12.25
C LEU A 354 -36.99 -8.88 -12.50
N ASN A 355 -37.71 -8.94 -13.63
CA ASN A 355 -38.73 -7.98 -14.06
C ASN A 355 -40.17 -8.53 -14.04
N ASN A 356 -40.43 -9.66 -13.36
CA ASN A 356 -41.80 -10.13 -13.10
C ASN A 356 -42.19 -9.96 -11.64
#